data_AF-B6QIB4-F1
#
_entry.id   AF-B6QIB4-F1
#
_cell.length_a   1.000
_cell.length_b   1.000
_cell.length_c   1.000
_cell.angle_alpha   90.00
_cell.angle_beta   90.00
_cell.angle_gamma   90.00
#
_symmetry.space_group_name_H-M   'P 1'
#
loop_
_entity.id
_entity.type
_entity.pdbx_description
1 polymer ?
#
loop_
_entity_poly.entity_id
_entity_poly.type
_entity_poly.pdbx_seq_one_letter_code
_entity_poly.pdbx_strand_id
1 'polypeptide(L)' 'MVARTIPRLAGFVYRENRVPYYQRLFQSHDGKRQWWKTGRSGAILYPYYISLWGTTAITTYAMIRLTFGHKTFFGKE' A
#
# COMPACT_ATOMS: atom_id res chain seq x y z
N MET A 1 33.55 32.03 9.08
CA MET A 1 32.19 32.52 9.43
C MET A 1 31.18 31.57 8.81
N VAL A 2 30.45 30.81 9.63
CA VAL A 2 29.43 29.86 9.15
C VAL A 2 28.13 30.64 8.93
N ALA A 3 27.60 30.61 7.71
CA ALA A 3 26.34 31.27 7.36
C ALA A 3 25.18 30.64 8.16
N ARG A 4 24.76 31.34 9.22
CA ARG A 4 23.49 31.12 9.94
C ARG A 4 22.37 31.79 9.15
N THR A 5 21.73 31.10 8.20
CA THR A 5 20.34 31.36 7.73
C THR A 5 19.96 30.48 6.53
N ILE A 6 20.02 29.16 6.66
CA ILE A 6 19.21 28.29 5.78
C ILE A 6 17.88 28.06 6.52
N PRO A 7 16.71 28.34 5.92
CA PRO A 7 15.44 28.10 6.56
C PRO A 7 15.38 26.61 6.96
N ARG A 8 15.22 26.35 8.26
CA ARG A 8 15.06 25.01 8.80
C ARG A 8 13.74 24.44 8.30
N LEU A 9 13.75 23.87 7.11
CA LEU A 9 12.69 22.99 6.62
C LEU A 9 12.51 21.90 7.69
N ALA A 10 11.38 21.98 8.39
CA ALA A 10 11.03 21.06 9.47
C ALA A 10 11.13 19.61 8.95
N GLY A 11 11.98 18.79 9.59
CA GLY A 11 11.99 17.34 9.39
C GLY A 11 13.35 16.67 9.18
N PHE A 12 14.37 17.38 8.68
CA PHE A 12 15.66 16.75 8.34
C PHE A 12 16.85 17.14 9.22
N VAL A 13 16.74 18.18 10.04
CA VAL A 13 17.87 18.73 10.82
C VAL A 13 18.32 17.81 11.97
N TYR A 14 17.43 16.96 12.49
CA TYR A 14 17.71 16.03 13.61
C TYR A 14 17.33 14.57 13.32
N ARG A 15 17.05 14.22 12.06
CA ARG A 15 16.66 12.86 11.70
C ARG A 15 17.90 12.04 11.38
N GLU A 16 18.04 10.91 12.07
CA GLU A 16 19.08 9.94 11.75
C GLU A 16 18.97 9.47 10.28
N ASN A 17 20.11 9.39 9.60
CA ASN A 17 20.16 8.90 8.24
C ASN A 17 19.95 7.37 8.18
N ARG A 18 18.72 6.95 7.87
CA ARG A 18 18.35 5.53 7.70
C ARG A 18 18.50 5.02 6.26
N VAL A 19 19.09 5.79 5.34
CA VAL A 19 19.25 5.37 3.95
C VAL A 19 20.08 4.08 3.84
N PRO A 20 21.25 3.94 4.50
CA PRO A 20 22.01 2.69 4.44
C PRO A 20 21.25 1.49 4.99
N TYR A 21 20.42 1.70 6.02
CA TYR A 21 19.56 0.65 6.57
C TYR A 21 18.56 0.13 5.52
N TYR A 22 17.83 1.04 4.86
CA TYR A 22 16.87 0.63 3.84
C TYR A 22 17.54 0.06 2.60
N GLN A 23 18.71 0.56 2.20
CA GLN A 23 19.49 -0.03 1.11
C GLN A 23 19.80 -1.50 1.40
N ARG A 24 20.33 -1.83 2.58
CA ARG A 24 20.59 -3.23 2.98
C ARG A 24 19.31 -4.06 3.03
N LEU A 25 18.21 -3.50 3.54
CA LEU A 25 16.92 -4.19 3.65
C LEU A 25 16.33 -4.56 2.27
N PHE A 26 16.34 -3.61 1.33
CA PHE A 26 15.72 -3.81 0.01
C PHE A 26 16.64 -4.50 -0.99
N GLN A 27 17.97 -4.36 -0.86
CA GLN A 27 18.95 -5.03 -1.70
C GLN A 27 19.33 -6.44 -1.19
N SER A 28 18.75 -6.90 -0.07
CA SER A 28 18.95 -8.28 0.38
C SER A 28 18.39 -9.28 -0.65
N HIS A 29 19.10 -10.38 -0.90
CA HIS A 29 18.66 -11.44 -1.83
C HIS A 29 17.85 -12.53 -1.11
N ASP A 30 16.78 -12.13 -0.41
CA ASP A 30 15.90 -13.03 0.37
C ASP A 30 14.74 -13.64 -0.46
N GLY A 31 14.71 -13.39 -1.77
CA GLY A 31 13.65 -13.86 -2.69
C GLY A 31 12.28 -13.20 -2.50
N LYS A 32 12.14 -12.23 -1.57
CA LYS A 32 10.87 -11.55 -1.34
C LYS A 32 10.67 -10.41 -2.32
N ARG A 33 9.42 -10.19 -2.72
CA ARG A 33 9.03 -9.03 -3.53
C ARG A 33 9.27 -7.75 -2.74
N GLN A 34 9.59 -6.66 -3.46
CA GLN A 34 9.93 -5.36 -2.87
C GLN A 34 8.92 -4.87 -1.83
N TRP A 35 7.62 -5.02 -2.11
CA TRP A 35 6.57 -4.58 -1.21
C TRP A 35 6.38 -5.44 0.04
N TRP A 36 7.00 -6.62 0.12
CA TRP A 36 6.97 -7.53 1.27
C TRP A 36 8.22 -7.45 2.17
N LYS A 37 9.17 -6.57 1.86
CA LYS A 37 10.48 -6.49 2.54
C LYS A 37 10.42 -5.95 3.97
N THR A 38 9.47 -5.08 4.28
CA THR A 38 9.39 -4.45 5.62
C THR A 38 8.55 -5.26 6.58
N GLY A 39 8.83 -5.21 7.89
CA GLY A 39 8.02 -5.92 8.90
C GLY A 39 6.56 -5.47 8.96
N ARG A 40 6.27 -4.23 8.56
CA ARG A 40 4.90 -3.68 8.51
C ARG A 40 4.14 -4.06 7.24
N SER A 41 4.81 -4.65 6.25
CA SER A 41 4.23 -4.95 4.94
C SER A 41 2.98 -5.81 5.06
N GLY A 42 3.02 -6.88 5.87
CA GLY A 42 1.86 -7.76 6.05
C GLY A 42 0.64 -7.03 6.61
N ALA A 43 0.82 -6.22 7.65
CA ALA A 43 -0.27 -5.47 8.27
C ALA A 43 -0.95 -4.48 7.32
N ILE A 44 -0.22 -3.96 6.32
CA ILE A 44 -0.76 -3.02 5.32
C ILE A 44 -1.33 -3.78 4.11
N LEU A 45 -0.63 -4.81 3.65
CA LEU A 45 -0.96 -5.50 2.41
C LEU A 45 -2.12 -6.47 2.56
N TYR A 46 -2.27 -7.16 3.70
CA TYR A 46 -3.42 -8.04 3.90
C TYR A 46 -4.77 -7.34 3.78
N PRO A 47 -5.05 -6.23 4.50
CA PRO A 47 -6.31 -5.52 4.32
C PRO A 47 -6.46 -4.94 2.90
N TYR A 48 -5.37 -4.52 2.26
CA TYR A 48 -5.38 -4.09 0.86
C TYR A 48 -5.78 -5.21 -0.10
N TYR A 49 -5.24 -6.42 0.04
CA TYR A 49 -5.61 -7.55 -0.83
C TYR A 49 -7.04 -8.01 -0.58
N ILE A 50 -7.50 -8.02 0.67
CA ILE A 50 -8.90 -8.35 0.99
C ILE A 50 -9.84 -7.34 0.34
N SER A 51 -9.56 -6.04 0.45
CA SER A 51 -10.42 -5.01 -0.15
C SER A 51 -10.38 -5.07 -1.67
N LEU A 52 -9.19 -5.23 -2.27
CA LEU A 52 -9.03 -5.32 -3.72
C LEU A 52 -9.81 -6.50 -4.30
N TRP A 53 -9.57 -7.72 -3.80
CA TRP A 53 -10.23 -8.91 -4.32
C TRP A 53 -11.71 -8.98 -3.93
N GLY A 54 -12.06 -8.52 -2.72
CA GLY A 54 -13.44 -8.45 -2.26
C GLY A 54 -14.27 -7.51 -3.14
N THR A 55 -13.80 -6.29 -3.39
CA THR A 55 -14.50 -5.32 -4.25
C THR A 55 -14.56 -5.78 -5.71
N THR A 56 -13.48 -6.39 -6.22
CA THR A 56 -13.47 -6.97 -7.57
C THR A 56 -14.54 -8.06 -7.72
N ALA A 57 -14.64 -8.98 -6.76
CA ALA A 57 -15.65 -10.03 -6.80
C ALA A 57 -17.08 -9.48 -6.70
N ILE A 58 -17.31 -8.54 -5.78
CA ILE A 58 -18.62 -7.90 -5.55
C ILE A 58 -19.09 -7.14 -6.80
N THR A 59 -18.21 -6.33 -7.40
CA THR A 59 -18.55 -5.53 -8.60
C THR A 59 -18.76 -6.42 -9.82
N THR A 60 -17.95 -7.46 -9.98
CA THR A 60 -18.13 -8.44 -11.07
C THR A 60 -19.46 -9.18 -10.92
N TYR A 61 -19.81 -9.62 -9.70
CA TYR A 61 -21.12 -10.22 -9.43
C TYR A 61 -22.27 -9.27 -9.75
N ALA A 62 -22.21 -8.01 -9.28
CA ALA A 62 -23.22 -7.01 -9.57
C ALA A 62 -23.37 -6.74 -11.08
N MET A 63 -22.25 -6.68 -11.81
CA MET A 63 -22.24 -6.49 -13.27
C MET A 63 -22.87 -7.69 -14.01
N ILE A 64 -22.54 -8.92 -13.62
CA ILE A 64 -23.16 -10.13 -14.17
C ILE A 64 -24.67 -10.08 -13.93
N ARG A 65 -25.10 -9.74 -12.71
CA ARG A 65 -26.51 -9.65 -12.33
C ARG A 65 -27.27 -8.58 -13.13
N LEU A 66 -26.66 -7.41 -13.32
CA LEU A 66 -27.21 -6.34 -14.16
C LEU A 66 -27.35 -6.76 -15.63
N THR A 67 -26.41 -7.56 -16.13
CA THR A 67 -26.46 -8.10 -17.50
C THR A 67 -27.67 -9.03 -17.69
N PHE A 68 -28.04 -9.80 -16.65
CA PHE A 68 -29.25 -10.62 -16.63
C PHE A 68 -30.53 -9.86 -16.22
N GLY A 69 -30.46 -8.53 -16.10
CA GLY A 69 -31.62 -7.67 -15.82
C GLY A 69 -31.96 -7.48 -14.34
N HIS A 70 -31.27 -8.15 -13.42
CA HIS A 70 -31.50 -7.99 -11.98
C HIS A 70 -30.96 -6.64 -11.49
N LYS A 71 -31.79 -5.85 -10.78
CA LYS A 71 -31.42 -4.51 -10.28
C LYS A 71 -30.93 -4.50 -8.83
N THR A 72 -31.15 -5.60 -8.12
CA THR A 72 -30.80 -5.76 -6.71
C THR A 72 -29.66 -6.76 -6.50
N PHE A 73 -28.92 -6.57 -5.40
CA PHE A 73 -27.80 -7.44 -5.04
C PHE A 73 -28.26 -8.87 -4.67
N PHE A 74 -29.45 -8.97 -4.08
CA PHE A 74 -30.14 -10.21 -3.73
C PHE A 74 -31.62 -10.09 -4.14
N GLY A 75 -32.18 -11.13 -4.75
CA GLY A 75 -33.59 -11.15 -5.19
C GLY A 75 -33.75 -11.40 -6.68
N LYS A 76 -34.96 -11.67 -7.16
CA LYS A 76 -35.23 -11.82 -8.60
C LYS A 76 -35.64 -10.50 -9.27
N GLU A 77 -36.01 -9.51 -8.47
CA GLU A 77 -36.57 -8.23 -8.88
C GLU A 77 -35.49 -7.14 -8.98
#